data_AF-A0A927W1H9-F1
#
_entry.id   AF-A0A927W1H9-F1
#
_cell.length_a   1.000
_cell.length_b   1.000
_cell.length_c   1.000
_cell.angle_alpha   90.00
_cell.angle_beta   90.00
_cell.angle_gamma   90.00
#
_symmetry.space_group_name_H-M   'P 1'
#
loop_
_entity.id
_entity.type
_entity.pdbx_description
1 polymer ?
#
loop_
_entity_poly.entity_id
_entity_poly.type
_entity_poly.pdbx_seq_one_letter_code
_entity_poly.pdbx_strand_id
1 'polypeptide(L)'
;MTLAKDYNSVMGRSNDIMKKALGLDYKDFESGSIAFDYETLMKSTGYTLDEVTRIQSRTGVGNTPLLELKNLSALSRKYAKPGYGARIFAKDEASNPSGSFKARRAACAVAHAKKLGYKGVIAATSGNYGSAVASQAAMQGLECIIVQECYDSKGIGQPEIVEKARKCEAFGAEVVQLTVGPELFYSFLSILEDTGYFNASLYSPFGIAGVETLGYEIAMQCRELYGKDPDMVVCTNAGGGMVTGTARGLMKAGAKETKIVAASIDLTGLHMASDKQFNLKSCTTGHTGFGVPYATDPDHSDVPRSAARPLRYMDRYVTVTQGEVMYMTEALANLEGVERGPAGNTALAAAFSLAQELPEDAILVISETEYTGAGKHVQPQLSFARDNGIDIRFGDPAEDKPGVNIILPKDPSFIKCKEADIDRFRASLIKKACKAHNVEEPTEADLEFLAVETKSNVEFVKNVIANL
;
A
#
# COMPACT_ATOMS: atom_id res chain seq x y z
N MET A 1 22.50 -34.00 -2.55
CA MET A 1 23.24 -33.32 -1.46
C MET A 1 22.33 -32.24 -0.92
N THR A 2 22.17 -32.16 0.39
CA THR A 2 21.44 -31.06 1.05
C THR A 2 22.21 -29.76 0.82
N LEU A 3 21.54 -28.70 0.37
CA LEU A 3 22.17 -27.39 0.15
C LEU A 3 22.62 -26.79 1.48
N ALA A 4 23.73 -26.05 1.49
CA ALA A 4 24.19 -25.33 2.67
C ALA A 4 23.18 -24.24 3.06
N LYS A 5 22.81 -24.21 4.35
CA LYS A 5 21.78 -23.34 4.92
C LYS A 5 22.32 -22.22 5.79
N ASP A 6 23.63 -21.97 5.82
CA ASP A 6 24.15 -20.77 6.46
C ASP A 6 23.70 -19.51 5.71
N TYR A 7 23.67 -18.37 6.41
CA TYR A 7 23.18 -17.10 5.89
C TYR A 7 23.81 -16.72 4.54
N ASN A 8 25.14 -16.80 4.44
CA ASN A 8 25.86 -16.40 3.23
C ASN A 8 25.51 -17.30 2.05
N SER A 9 25.39 -18.60 2.29
CA SER A 9 24.99 -19.58 1.27
C SER A 9 23.58 -19.31 0.73
N VAL A 10 22.59 -19.08 1.59
CA VAL A 10 21.19 -18.81 1.16
C VAL A 10 21.11 -17.48 0.43
N MET A 11 21.74 -16.43 0.98
CA MET A 11 21.76 -15.10 0.37
C MET A 11 22.44 -15.10 -1.01
N GLY A 12 23.52 -15.88 -1.17
CA GLY A 12 24.20 -16.05 -2.45
C GLY A 12 23.34 -16.72 -3.54
N ARG A 13 22.26 -17.42 -3.17
CA ARG A 13 21.30 -18.06 -4.10
C ARG A 13 19.96 -17.34 -4.21
N SER A 14 19.80 -16.19 -3.56
CA SER A 14 18.55 -15.42 -3.49
C SER A 14 17.86 -15.24 -4.85
N ASN A 15 18.61 -14.81 -5.87
CA ASN A 15 18.07 -14.61 -7.22
C ASN A 15 17.50 -15.89 -7.85
N ASP A 16 18.19 -17.03 -7.70
CA ASP A 16 17.75 -18.31 -8.25
C ASP A 16 16.51 -18.85 -7.52
N ILE A 17 16.47 -18.68 -6.19
CA ILE A 17 15.32 -19.05 -5.36
C ILE A 17 14.09 -18.23 -5.81
N MET A 18 14.26 -16.92 -5.95
CA MET A 18 13.18 -16.00 -6.33
C MET A 18 12.65 -16.28 -7.75
N LYS A 19 13.53 -16.55 -8.71
CA LYS A 19 13.16 -16.90 -10.08
C LYS A 19 12.31 -18.17 -10.13
N LYS A 20 12.71 -19.22 -9.40
CA LYS A 20 11.96 -20.49 -9.31
C LYS A 20 10.62 -20.33 -8.60
N ALA A 21 10.52 -19.44 -7.63
CA ALA A 21 9.33 -19.24 -6.81
C ALA A 21 8.26 -18.35 -7.44
N LEU A 22 8.60 -17.59 -8.50
CA LEU A 22 7.69 -16.65 -9.16
C LEU A 22 7.23 -17.13 -10.55
N GLY A 23 8.08 -17.88 -11.25
CA GLY A 23 7.79 -18.34 -12.62
C GLY A 23 7.78 -17.21 -13.67
N LEU A 24 8.41 -16.06 -13.38
CA LEU A 24 8.53 -14.92 -14.28
C LEU A 24 10.01 -14.54 -14.46
N ASP A 25 10.46 -14.40 -15.71
CA ASP A 25 11.79 -13.89 -16.04
C ASP A 25 11.70 -12.42 -16.42
N TYR A 26 12.20 -11.52 -15.56
CA TYR A 26 12.12 -10.09 -15.81
C TYR A 26 13.02 -9.63 -16.96
N LYS A 27 14.02 -10.43 -17.34
CA LYS A 27 14.95 -10.10 -18.43
C LYS A 27 14.25 -9.90 -19.77
N ASP A 28 13.10 -10.53 -19.97
CA ASP A 28 12.31 -10.43 -21.20
C ASP A 28 11.75 -9.02 -21.45
N PHE A 29 11.74 -8.16 -20.42
CA PHE A 29 11.22 -6.80 -20.50
C PHE A 29 12.32 -5.72 -20.47
N GLU A 30 13.57 -6.11 -20.22
CA GLU A 30 14.68 -5.17 -20.03
C GLU A 30 15.29 -4.73 -21.36
N SER A 31 15.63 -3.45 -21.44
CA SER A 31 16.33 -2.90 -22.62
C SER A 31 17.87 -2.91 -22.48
N GLY A 32 18.39 -3.30 -21.31
CA GLY A 32 19.82 -3.25 -20.98
C GLY A 32 20.30 -1.94 -20.34
N SER A 33 19.39 -0.99 -20.10
CA SER A 33 19.64 0.30 -19.40
C SER A 33 18.61 0.51 -18.27
N ILE A 34 18.24 1.76 -17.98
CA ILE A 34 17.23 2.14 -16.99
C ILE A 34 15.83 1.69 -17.45
N ALA A 35 15.50 1.92 -18.73
CA ALA A 35 14.19 1.63 -19.28
C ALA A 35 13.90 0.13 -19.37
N PHE A 36 12.65 -0.22 -19.12
CA PHE A 36 12.09 -1.53 -19.40
C PHE A 36 10.63 -1.38 -19.88
N ASP A 37 10.12 -2.37 -20.61
CA ASP A 37 8.76 -2.32 -21.14
C ASP A 37 7.73 -2.68 -20.05
N TYR A 38 7.37 -1.67 -19.26
CA TYR A 38 6.38 -1.80 -18.18
C TYR A 38 5.00 -2.23 -18.67
N GLU A 39 4.54 -1.75 -19.83
CA GLU A 39 3.20 -2.11 -20.30
C GLU A 39 3.17 -3.55 -20.83
N THR A 40 4.25 -4.03 -21.46
CA THR A 40 4.39 -5.43 -21.82
C THR A 40 4.53 -6.33 -20.58
N LEU A 41 5.27 -5.89 -19.55
CA LEU A 41 5.29 -6.56 -18.25
C LEU A 41 3.88 -6.71 -17.66
N MET A 42 3.07 -5.64 -17.67
CA MET A 42 1.69 -5.69 -17.18
C MET A 42 0.78 -6.59 -18.03
N LYS A 43 0.98 -6.63 -19.35
CA LYS A 43 0.23 -7.50 -20.27
C LYS A 43 0.65 -8.97 -20.19
N SER A 44 1.89 -9.26 -19.77
CA SER A 44 2.44 -10.62 -19.69
C SER A 44 1.66 -11.56 -18.76
N THR A 45 0.85 -11.00 -17.85
CA THR A 45 -0.06 -11.76 -16.99
C THR A 45 -0.99 -12.69 -17.75
N GLY A 46 -1.37 -12.28 -18.98
CA GLY A 46 -2.41 -12.94 -19.76
C GLY A 46 -3.80 -12.84 -19.14
N TYR A 47 -4.01 -11.99 -18.12
CA TYR A 47 -5.30 -11.81 -17.46
C TYR A 47 -5.99 -10.54 -17.94
N THR A 48 -7.14 -10.71 -18.57
CA THR A 48 -8.09 -9.63 -18.84
C THR A 48 -8.78 -9.17 -17.55
N LEU A 49 -9.38 -7.99 -17.57
CA LEU A 49 -10.15 -7.50 -16.41
C LEU A 49 -11.30 -8.44 -16.06
N ASP A 50 -11.98 -9.01 -17.07
CA ASP A 50 -13.07 -9.98 -16.86
C ASP A 50 -12.58 -11.27 -16.20
N GLU A 51 -11.40 -11.77 -16.59
CA GLU A 51 -10.78 -12.92 -15.95
C GLU A 51 -10.39 -12.62 -14.50
N VAL A 52 -9.83 -11.44 -14.23
CA VAL A 52 -9.54 -11.00 -12.86
C VAL A 52 -10.82 -10.95 -12.03
N THR A 53 -11.88 -10.32 -12.52
CA THR A 53 -13.18 -10.25 -11.85
C THR A 53 -13.76 -11.65 -11.62
N ARG A 54 -13.60 -12.58 -12.57
CA ARG A 54 -14.02 -13.98 -12.42
C ARG A 54 -13.21 -14.71 -11.35
N ILE A 55 -11.89 -14.49 -11.27
CA ILE A 55 -11.05 -15.06 -10.22
C ILE A 55 -11.51 -14.56 -8.85
N GLN A 56 -11.70 -13.24 -8.72
CA GLN A 56 -12.07 -12.60 -7.47
C GLN A 56 -13.48 -12.99 -6.99
N SER A 57 -14.46 -12.99 -7.89
CA SER A 57 -15.85 -13.36 -7.53
C SER A 57 -15.99 -14.80 -7.02
N ARG A 58 -15.16 -15.73 -7.49
CA ARG A 58 -15.14 -17.13 -6.98
C ARG A 58 -14.71 -17.23 -5.53
N THR A 59 -13.97 -16.25 -5.03
CA THR A 59 -13.50 -16.19 -3.64
C THR A 59 -14.14 -15.04 -2.87
N GLY A 60 -15.25 -14.48 -3.36
CA GLY A 60 -15.96 -13.38 -2.68
C GLY A 60 -15.18 -12.07 -2.60
N VAL A 61 -14.17 -11.89 -3.45
CA VAL A 61 -13.34 -10.68 -3.54
C VAL A 61 -13.94 -9.73 -4.59
N GLY A 62 -13.83 -8.43 -4.33
CA GLY A 62 -14.29 -7.38 -5.23
C GLY A 62 -15.79 -7.13 -5.16
N ASN A 63 -16.29 -6.30 -6.08
CA ASN A 63 -17.67 -5.80 -6.07
C ASN A 63 -18.10 -5.23 -4.71
N THR A 64 -17.20 -4.50 -4.07
CA THR A 64 -17.42 -3.96 -2.72
C THR A 64 -18.36 -2.74 -2.75
N PRO A 65 -19.05 -2.42 -1.65
CA PRO A 65 -19.92 -1.25 -1.60
C PRO A 65 -19.18 0.08 -1.79
N LEU A 66 -19.86 1.05 -2.41
CA LEU A 66 -19.47 2.47 -2.40
C LEU A 66 -20.43 3.22 -1.47
N LEU A 67 -19.93 3.67 -0.32
CA LEU A 67 -20.71 4.27 0.75
C LEU A 67 -20.51 5.79 0.76
N GLU A 68 -21.57 6.56 0.79
CA GLU A 68 -21.48 8.01 1.03
C GLU A 68 -21.36 8.28 2.53
N LEU A 69 -20.28 8.95 2.95
CA LEU A 69 -20.06 9.35 4.34
C LEU A 69 -20.71 10.71 4.59
N LYS A 70 -22.04 10.71 4.72
CA LYS A 70 -22.85 11.93 4.72
C LYS A 70 -22.53 12.87 5.89
N ASN A 71 -22.31 12.31 7.07
CA ASN A 71 -22.06 13.08 8.29
C ASN A 71 -20.66 13.69 8.28
N LEU A 72 -19.65 12.94 7.82
CA LEU A 72 -18.29 13.43 7.63
C LEU A 72 -18.20 14.45 6.49
N SER A 73 -18.94 14.25 5.40
CA SER A 73 -19.05 15.24 4.32
C SER A 73 -19.63 16.55 4.85
N ALA A 74 -20.74 16.47 5.60
CA ALA A 74 -21.36 17.65 6.22
C ALA A 74 -20.43 18.30 7.25
N LEU A 75 -19.66 17.53 8.01
CA LEU A 75 -18.69 18.06 8.97
C LEU A 75 -17.54 18.78 8.27
N SER A 76 -16.93 18.17 7.25
CA SER A 76 -15.86 18.78 6.45
C SER A 76 -16.33 20.10 5.83
N ARG A 77 -17.54 20.13 5.27
CA ARG A 77 -18.16 21.31 4.65
C ARG A 77 -18.26 22.51 5.58
N LYS A 78 -18.43 22.31 6.90
CA LYS A 78 -18.46 23.42 7.87
C LYS A 78 -17.17 24.25 7.91
N TYR A 79 -16.07 23.67 7.47
CA TYR A 79 -14.75 24.30 7.46
C TYR A 79 -14.32 24.77 6.05
N ALA A 80 -15.17 24.56 5.05
CA ALA A 80 -14.95 25.02 3.69
C ALA A 80 -15.51 26.45 3.47
N LYS A 81 -15.00 27.12 2.45
CA LYS A 81 -15.60 28.38 1.96
C LYS A 81 -16.96 28.10 1.28
N PRO A 82 -17.86 29.10 1.15
CA PRO A 82 -19.16 28.90 0.49
C PRO A 82 -19.03 28.28 -0.92
N GLY A 83 -19.85 27.28 -1.24
CA GLY A 83 -19.83 26.56 -2.51
C GLY A 83 -18.79 25.44 -2.60
N TYR A 84 -18.08 25.14 -1.51
CA TYR A 84 -17.06 24.08 -1.41
C TYR A 84 -17.37 23.12 -0.26
N GLY A 85 -16.70 21.96 -0.25
CA GLY A 85 -16.95 20.88 0.70
C GLY A 85 -17.62 19.69 0.02
N ALA A 86 -16.82 18.99 -0.78
CA ALA A 86 -17.22 17.84 -1.60
C ALA A 86 -17.83 16.70 -0.80
N ARG A 87 -18.52 15.82 -1.52
CA ARG A 87 -19.08 14.57 -0.98
C ARG A 87 -17.94 13.55 -0.85
N ILE A 88 -17.79 12.98 0.35
CA ILE A 88 -16.78 11.97 0.66
C ILE A 88 -17.44 10.59 0.60
N PHE A 89 -16.84 9.68 -0.15
CA PHE A 89 -17.28 8.30 -0.29
C PHE A 89 -16.20 7.34 0.16
N ALA A 90 -16.59 6.24 0.80
CA ALA A 90 -15.73 5.11 1.10
C ALA A 90 -16.04 3.94 0.17
N LYS A 91 -15.04 3.50 -0.58
CA LYS A 91 -15.04 2.18 -1.20
C LYS A 91 -14.66 1.17 -0.12
N ASP A 92 -15.64 0.38 0.32
CA ASP A 92 -15.55 -0.43 1.54
C ASP A 92 -14.80 -1.75 1.32
N GLU A 93 -13.47 -1.69 1.29
CA GLU A 93 -12.65 -2.88 1.04
C GLU A 93 -12.51 -3.80 2.25
N ALA A 94 -13.02 -3.40 3.43
CA ALA A 94 -13.22 -4.29 4.56
C ALA A 94 -14.29 -5.36 4.29
N SER A 95 -15.15 -5.17 3.28
CA SER A 95 -16.12 -6.17 2.82
C SER A 95 -15.50 -7.35 2.07
N ASN A 96 -14.20 -7.31 1.74
CA ASN A 96 -13.51 -8.48 1.20
C ASN A 96 -13.30 -9.57 2.28
N PRO A 97 -13.10 -10.86 1.92
CA PRO A 97 -13.02 -11.97 2.88
C PRO A 97 -11.91 -11.84 3.92
N SER A 98 -10.76 -11.25 3.55
CA SER A 98 -9.66 -10.99 4.48
C SER A 98 -9.84 -9.68 5.28
N GLY A 99 -10.89 -8.92 5.01
CA GLY A 99 -11.18 -7.62 5.60
C GLY A 99 -10.28 -6.48 5.11
N SER A 100 -9.72 -6.58 3.89
CA SER A 100 -8.95 -5.49 3.27
C SER A 100 -8.86 -5.63 1.76
N PHE A 101 -8.48 -4.53 1.09
CA PHE A 101 -8.25 -4.50 -0.37
C PHE A 101 -7.14 -5.46 -0.82
N LYS A 102 -6.26 -5.88 0.11
CA LYS A 102 -5.18 -6.82 -0.17
C LYS A 102 -5.69 -8.17 -0.70
N ALA A 103 -6.94 -8.53 -0.42
CA ALA A 103 -7.60 -9.69 -1.00
C ALA A 103 -7.61 -9.65 -2.54
N ARG A 104 -7.77 -8.46 -3.15
CA ARG A 104 -7.77 -8.29 -4.62
C ARG A 104 -6.46 -8.76 -5.25
N ARG A 105 -5.35 -8.39 -4.64
CA ARG A 105 -4.00 -8.81 -5.05
C ARG A 105 -3.78 -10.30 -4.77
N ALA A 106 -4.13 -10.74 -3.55
CA ALA A 106 -3.89 -12.11 -3.11
C ALA A 106 -4.69 -13.13 -3.93
N ALA A 107 -5.94 -12.82 -4.31
CA ALA A 107 -6.80 -13.71 -5.10
C ALA A 107 -6.11 -14.10 -6.42
N CYS A 108 -5.57 -13.11 -7.13
CA CYS A 108 -4.85 -13.34 -8.39
C CYS A 108 -3.52 -14.05 -8.19
N ALA A 109 -2.74 -13.68 -7.16
CA ALA A 109 -1.47 -14.33 -6.88
C ALA A 109 -1.64 -15.83 -6.55
N VAL A 110 -2.59 -16.17 -5.69
CA VAL A 110 -2.91 -17.55 -5.32
C VAL A 110 -3.50 -18.32 -6.50
N ALA A 111 -4.38 -17.71 -7.29
CA ALA A 111 -4.93 -18.34 -8.49
C ALA A 111 -3.84 -18.64 -9.52
N HIS A 112 -2.87 -17.74 -9.68
CA HIS A 112 -1.72 -17.95 -10.55
C HIS A 112 -0.81 -19.07 -10.03
N ALA A 113 -0.51 -19.09 -8.73
CA ALA A 113 0.24 -20.18 -8.10
C ALA A 113 -0.44 -21.54 -8.33
N LYS A 114 -1.76 -21.60 -8.12
CA LYS A 114 -2.56 -22.81 -8.36
C LYS A 114 -2.53 -23.25 -9.83
N LYS A 115 -2.64 -22.30 -10.77
CA LYS A 115 -2.54 -22.56 -12.22
C LYS A 115 -1.19 -23.17 -12.60
N LEU A 116 -0.11 -22.74 -11.95
CA LEU A 116 1.25 -23.27 -12.16
C LEU A 116 1.53 -24.59 -11.41
N GLY A 117 0.59 -25.07 -10.60
CA GLY A 117 0.69 -26.37 -9.91
C GLY A 117 1.47 -26.35 -8.59
N TYR A 118 1.73 -25.18 -8.01
CA TYR A 118 2.34 -25.08 -6.69
C TYR A 118 1.44 -25.69 -5.61
N LYS A 119 2.06 -26.27 -4.58
CA LYS A 119 1.36 -26.90 -3.43
C LYS A 119 0.93 -25.89 -2.36
N GLY A 120 1.74 -24.84 -2.21
CA GLY A 120 1.47 -23.76 -1.28
C GLY A 120 2.02 -22.42 -1.76
N VAL A 121 1.70 -21.40 -0.99
CA VAL A 121 2.16 -20.03 -1.14
C VAL A 121 2.87 -19.58 0.13
N ILE A 122 3.84 -18.69 -0.02
CA ILE A 122 4.52 -18.05 1.10
C ILE A 122 4.56 -16.54 0.89
N ALA A 123 4.35 -15.78 1.97
CA ALA A 123 4.48 -14.33 1.95
C ALA A 123 5.25 -13.81 3.17
N ALA A 124 6.09 -12.80 2.96
CA ALA A 124 6.76 -12.03 4.00
C ALA A 124 6.05 -10.69 4.19
N THR A 125 5.38 -10.48 5.33
CA THR A 125 4.65 -9.23 5.61
C THR A 125 4.17 -9.14 7.05
N SER A 126 4.35 -7.99 7.68
CA SER A 126 3.75 -7.64 8.99
C SER A 126 2.42 -6.87 8.85
N GLY A 127 1.91 -6.71 7.63
CA GLY A 127 0.74 -5.91 7.31
C GLY A 127 -0.46 -6.73 6.84
N ASN A 128 -1.45 -6.04 6.28
CA ASN A 128 -2.75 -6.64 5.90
C ASN A 128 -2.65 -7.71 4.80
N TYR A 129 -1.48 -7.85 4.17
CA TYR A 129 -1.29 -8.79 3.07
C TYR A 129 -1.18 -10.24 3.55
N GLY A 130 -0.70 -10.49 4.77
CA GLY A 130 -0.54 -11.85 5.29
C GLY A 130 -1.88 -12.57 5.40
N SER A 131 -2.87 -11.91 6.02
CA SER A 131 -4.23 -12.44 6.14
C SER A 131 -4.93 -12.57 4.78
N ALA A 132 -4.61 -11.70 3.82
CA ALA A 132 -5.15 -11.79 2.46
C ALA A 132 -4.61 -13.02 1.74
N VAL A 133 -3.30 -13.30 1.82
CA VAL A 133 -2.71 -14.51 1.24
C VAL A 133 -3.27 -15.75 1.95
N ALA A 134 -3.31 -15.78 3.28
CA ALA A 134 -3.86 -16.89 4.05
C ALA A 134 -5.34 -17.17 3.71
N SER A 135 -6.18 -16.12 3.69
CA SER A 135 -7.59 -16.22 3.32
C SER A 135 -7.75 -16.79 1.90
N GLN A 136 -7.02 -16.24 0.92
CA GLN A 136 -7.17 -16.67 -0.47
C GLN A 136 -6.56 -18.05 -0.72
N ALA A 137 -5.48 -18.42 -0.05
CA ALA A 137 -4.90 -19.77 -0.09
C ALA A 137 -5.90 -20.80 0.45
N ALA A 138 -6.53 -20.54 1.61
CA ALA A 138 -7.54 -21.41 2.18
C ALA A 138 -8.74 -21.60 1.23
N MET A 139 -9.28 -20.52 0.65
CA MET A 139 -10.43 -20.60 -0.27
C MET A 139 -10.09 -21.30 -1.60
N GLN A 140 -8.82 -21.30 -2.00
CA GLN A 140 -8.36 -21.91 -3.26
C GLN A 140 -7.68 -23.26 -3.05
N GLY A 141 -7.56 -23.74 -1.81
CA GLY A 141 -7.00 -25.05 -1.48
C GLY A 141 -5.49 -25.17 -1.68
N LEU A 142 -4.74 -24.14 -1.29
CA LEU A 142 -3.27 -24.16 -1.20
C LEU A 142 -2.81 -24.03 0.25
N GLU A 143 -1.68 -24.67 0.57
CA GLU A 143 -0.98 -24.47 1.85
C GLU A 143 -0.44 -23.03 1.93
N CYS A 144 -0.31 -22.47 3.14
CA CYS A 144 0.09 -21.08 3.31
C CYS A 144 1.07 -20.92 4.46
N ILE A 145 2.20 -20.26 4.19
CA ILE A 145 3.16 -19.83 5.21
C ILE A 145 3.26 -18.31 5.19
N ILE A 146 3.14 -17.68 6.36
CA ILE A 146 3.36 -16.23 6.53
C ILE A 146 4.57 -16.01 7.42
N VAL A 147 5.58 -15.32 6.88
CA VAL A 147 6.76 -14.87 7.64
C VAL A 147 6.58 -13.40 8.00
N GLN A 148 6.74 -13.05 9.27
CA GLN A 148 6.45 -11.68 9.71
C GLN A 148 7.29 -11.26 10.91
N GLU A 149 7.66 -9.99 10.94
CA GLU A 149 8.23 -9.34 12.12
C GLU A 149 7.09 -8.95 13.06
N CYS A 150 7.04 -9.54 14.24
CA CYS A 150 6.02 -9.27 15.25
C CYS A 150 6.55 -8.48 16.45
N TYR A 151 7.86 -8.52 16.69
CA TYR A 151 8.46 -8.10 17.95
C TYR A 151 9.69 -7.22 17.74
N ASP A 152 10.01 -6.39 18.73
CA ASP A 152 11.37 -5.87 18.90
C ASP A 152 12.28 -6.90 19.59
N SER A 153 13.55 -6.57 19.79
CA SER A 153 14.56 -7.41 20.45
C SER A 153 14.24 -7.75 21.91
N LYS A 154 13.29 -7.04 22.54
CA LYS A 154 12.81 -7.32 23.90
C LYS A 154 11.59 -8.24 23.91
N GLY A 155 11.11 -8.68 22.74
CA GLY A 155 9.90 -9.49 22.62
C GLY A 155 8.61 -8.69 22.72
N ILE A 156 8.67 -7.36 22.57
CA ILE A 156 7.49 -6.49 22.66
C ILE A 156 6.90 -6.31 21.26
N GLY A 157 5.64 -6.74 21.10
CA GLY A 157 4.91 -6.65 19.84
C GLY A 157 3.85 -5.56 19.85
N GLN A 158 3.74 -4.83 18.74
CA GLN A 158 2.66 -3.87 18.54
C GLN A 158 1.30 -4.58 18.51
N PRO A 159 0.26 -4.03 19.18
CA PRO A 159 -1.05 -4.67 19.25
C PRO A 159 -1.63 -5.06 17.88
N GLU A 160 -1.49 -4.16 16.90
CA GLU A 160 -1.97 -4.38 15.54
C GLU A 160 -1.22 -5.52 14.84
N ILE A 161 0.10 -5.59 14.95
CA ILE A 161 0.90 -6.64 14.29
C ILE A 161 0.60 -8.02 14.88
N VAL A 162 0.49 -8.12 16.20
CA VAL A 162 0.18 -9.38 16.89
C VAL A 162 -1.22 -9.88 16.52
N GLU A 163 -2.18 -8.99 16.31
CA GLU A 163 -3.51 -9.41 15.85
C GLU A 163 -3.52 -9.86 14.38
N LYS A 164 -2.72 -9.22 13.52
CA LYS A 164 -2.53 -9.65 12.12
C LYS A 164 -1.97 -11.07 12.04
N ALA A 165 -1.03 -11.41 12.93
CA ALA A 165 -0.52 -12.77 13.11
C ALA A 165 -1.64 -13.77 13.36
N ARG A 166 -2.43 -13.53 14.40
CA ARG A 166 -3.54 -14.40 14.83
C ARG A 166 -4.59 -14.56 13.74
N LYS A 167 -4.83 -13.52 12.94
CA LYS A 167 -5.75 -13.61 11.80
C LYS A 167 -5.24 -14.57 10.72
N CYS A 168 -3.93 -14.61 10.46
CA CYS A 168 -3.33 -15.57 9.54
C CYS A 168 -3.48 -17.01 10.06
N GLU A 169 -3.18 -17.24 11.34
CA GLU A 169 -3.34 -18.53 12.01
C GLU A 169 -4.80 -19.02 11.97
N ALA A 170 -5.76 -18.11 12.19
CA ALA A 170 -7.19 -18.42 12.13
C ALA A 170 -7.67 -18.86 10.73
N PHE A 171 -6.95 -18.47 9.67
CA PHE A 171 -7.20 -18.96 8.31
C PHE A 171 -6.45 -20.27 7.99
N GLY A 172 -5.72 -20.84 8.95
CA GLY A 172 -4.99 -22.09 8.79
C GLY A 172 -3.59 -21.93 8.17
N ALA A 173 -3.05 -20.71 8.11
CA ALA A 173 -1.67 -20.51 7.69
C ALA A 173 -0.70 -20.90 8.83
N GLU A 174 0.44 -21.46 8.46
CA GLU A 174 1.59 -21.54 9.35
C GLU A 174 2.25 -20.16 9.44
N VAL A 175 2.56 -19.71 10.65
CA VAL A 175 3.06 -18.35 10.88
C VAL A 175 4.42 -18.39 11.56
N VAL A 176 5.41 -17.84 10.87
CA VAL A 176 6.77 -17.67 11.39
C VAL A 176 6.90 -16.24 11.92
N GLN A 177 6.92 -16.11 13.24
CA GLN A 177 7.05 -14.82 13.92
C GLN A 177 8.52 -14.55 14.28
N LEU A 178 9.02 -13.39 13.88
CA LEU A 178 10.40 -12.97 14.07
C LEU A 178 10.46 -11.60 14.77
N THR A 179 11.64 -11.26 15.28
CA THR A 179 11.96 -9.88 15.66
C THR A 179 12.28 -9.05 14.42
N VAL A 180 12.11 -7.74 14.49
CA VAL A 180 12.55 -6.82 13.42
C VAL A 180 14.05 -6.98 13.18
N GLY A 181 14.46 -7.22 11.93
CA GLY A 181 15.85 -7.51 11.63
C GLY A 181 16.11 -8.23 10.30
N PRO A 182 17.39 -8.39 9.92
CA PRO A 182 17.79 -9.04 8.67
C PRO A 182 17.39 -10.53 8.59
N GLU A 183 17.07 -11.16 9.72
CA GLU A 183 16.68 -12.56 9.82
C GLU A 183 15.40 -12.89 9.06
N LEU A 184 14.50 -11.92 8.85
CA LEU A 184 13.26 -12.15 8.11
C LEU A 184 13.54 -12.60 6.68
N PHE A 185 14.42 -11.90 5.96
CA PHE A 185 14.68 -12.20 4.57
C PHE A 185 15.40 -13.55 4.41
N TYR A 186 16.37 -13.82 5.28
CA TYR A 186 17.03 -15.11 5.34
C TYR A 186 16.04 -16.26 5.62
N SER A 187 15.21 -16.12 6.66
CA SER A 187 14.24 -17.15 7.04
C SER A 187 13.25 -17.41 5.92
N PHE A 188 12.74 -16.33 5.31
CA PHE A 188 11.85 -16.40 4.16
C PHE A 188 12.47 -17.16 2.99
N LEU A 189 13.69 -16.81 2.57
CA LEU A 189 14.38 -17.51 1.48
C LEU A 189 14.68 -18.97 1.81
N SER A 190 15.08 -19.26 3.05
CA SER A 190 15.36 -20.64 3.46
C SER A 190 14.10 -21.52 3.38
N ILE A 191 12.98 -21.04 3.92
CA ILE A 191 11.69 -21.77 3.89
C ILE A 191 11.21 -21.91 2.45
N LEU A 192 11.35 -20.85 1.64
CA LEU A 192 10.98 -20.88 0.23
C LEU A 192 11.78 -21.93 -0.56
N GLU A 193 13.09 -22.07 -0.28
CA GLU A 193 13.95 -23.10 -0.87
C GLU A 193 13.57 -24.52 -0.41
N ASP A 194 13.16 -24.70 0.84
CA ASP A 194 12.80 -26.00 1.41
C ASP A 194 11.42 -26.50 0.94
N THR A 195 10.45 -25.59 0.86
CA THR A 195 9.06 -25.91 0.52
C THR A 195 8.80 -25.92 -0.98
N GLY A 196 9.58 -25.16 -1.76
CA GLY A 196 9.31 -24.92 -3.18
C GLY A 196 7.97 -24.22 -3.42
N TYR A 197 7.43 -23.52 -2.41
CA TYR A 197 6.18 -22.78 -2.53
C TYR A 197 6.31 -21.58 -3.45
N PHE A 198 5.16 -21.05 -3.87
CA PHE A 198 5.11 -19.84 -4.66
C PHE A 198 5.33 -18.60 -3.79
N ASN A 199 6.18 -17.67 -4.25
CA ASN A 199 6.39 -16.41 -3.56
C ASN A 199 5.28 -15.41 -3.89
N ALA A 200 4.34 -15.24 -2.95
CA ALA A 200 3.25 -14.28 -3.08
C ALA A 200 3.62 -12.86 -2.61
N SER A 201 4.77 -12.64 -1.97
CA SER A 201 5.20 -11.36 -1.38
C SER A 201 5.35 -10.21 -2.37
N LEU A 202 5.57 -10.53 -3.65
CA LEU A 202 6.00 -9.55 -4.65
C LEU A 202 4.83 -8.77 -5.25
N TYR A 203 5.05 -7.49 -5.52
CA TYR A 203 4.16 -6.69 -6.37
C TYR A 203 4.31 -7.14 -7.82
N SER A 204 3.82 -8.34 -8.11
CA SER A 204 3.84 -8.93 -9.44
C SER A 204 2.80 -8.28 -10.36
N PRO A 205 2.97 -8.41 -11.68
CA PRO A 205 2.01 -7.88 -12.65
C PRO A 205 0.58 -8.40 -12.44
N PHE A 206 0.41 -9.70 -12.16
CA PHE A 206 -0.91 -10.30 -11.90
C PHE A 206 -1.48 -9.88 -10.54
N GLY A 207 -0.61 -9.59 -9.56
CA GLY A 207 -1.01 -9.03 -8.29
C GLY A 207 -1.58 -7.62 -8.43
N ILE A 208 -0.91 -6.75 -9.21
CA ILE A 208 -1.40 -5.41 -9.52
C ILE A 208 -2.64 -5.44 -10.40
N ALA A 209 -2.70 -6.33 -11.40
CA ALA A 209 -3.91 -6.54 -12.20
C ALA A 209 -5.14 -6.87 -11.33
N GLY A 210 -4.94 -7.63 -10.24
CA GLY A 210 -5.97 -7.85 -9.22
C GLY A 210 -6.52 -6.54 -8.62
N VAL A 211 -5.64 -5.60 -8.29
CA VAL A 211 -6.04 -4.31 -7.68
C VAL A 211 -6.71 -3.38 -8.70
N GLU A 212 -6.49 -3.55 -10.01
CA GLU A 212 -7.13 -2.70 -11.04
C GLU A 212 -8.66 -2.75 -11.03
N THR A 213 -9.26 -3.84 -10.54
CA THR A 213 -10.70 -3.93 -10.32
C THR A 213 -11.22 -2.88 -9.34
N LEU A 214 -10.41 -2.45 -8.35
CA LEU A 214 -10.80 -1.42 -7.39
C LEU A 214 -11.12 -0.09 -8.09
N GLY A 215 -10.19 0.39 -8.92
CA GLY A 215 -10.38 1.64 -9.66
C GLY A 215 -11.49 1.54 -10.70
N TYR A 216 -11.59 0.39 -11.37
CA TYR A 216 -12.65 0.16 -12.35
C TYR A 216 -14.04 0.21 -11.70
N GLU A 217 -14.21 -0.51 -10.57
CA GLU A 217 -15.46 -0.52 -9.82
C GLU A 217 -15.83 0.88 -9.31
N ILE A 218 -14.86 1.66 -8.81
CA ILE A 218 -15.11 3.03 -8.35
C ILE A 218 -15.71 3.88 -9.49
N ALA A 219 -15.09 3.90 -10.67
CA ALA A 219 -15.61 4.66 -11.80
C ALA A 219 -17.02 4.19 -12.22
N MET A 220 -17.21 2.89 -12.35
CA MET A 220 -18.49 2.33 -12.79
C MET A 220 -19.61 2.61 -11.79
N GLN A 221 -19.37 2.42 -10.49
CA GLN A 221 -20.34 2.71 -9.44
C GLN A 221 -20.65 4.20 -9.31
N CYS A 222 -19.65 5.09 -9.44
CA CYS A 222 -19.89 6.53 -9.47
C CYS A 222 -20.79 6.94 -10.66
N ARG A 223 -20.54 6.38 -11.85
CA ARG A 223 -21.39 6.65 -13.02
C ARG A 223 -22.80 6.10 -12.85
N GLU A 224 -22.93 4.89 -12.33
CA GLU A 224 -24.23 4.25 -12.10
C GLU A 224 -25.07 5.04 -11.07
N LEU A 225 -24.46 5.45 -9.96
CA LEU A 225 -25.17 6.09 -8.85
C LEU A 225 -25.34 7.61 -9.02
N TYR A 226 -24.39 8.27 -9.68
CA TYR A 226 -24.29 9.74 -9.71
C TYR A 226 -24.08 10.33 -11.11
N GLY A 227 -24.04 9.51 -12.16
CA GLY A 227 -23.98 9.98 -13.54
C GLY A 227 -22.64 10.60 -13.98
N LYS A 228 -21.59 10.51 -13.15
CA LYS A 228 -20.26 11.04 -13.47
C LYS A 228 -19.13 10.21 -12.85
N ASP A 229 -17.92 10.40 -13.36
CA ASP A 229 -16.68 9.87 -12.77
C ASP A 229 -16.36 10.54 -11.42
N PRO A 230 -15.57 9.90 -10.54
CA PRO A 230 -15.04 10.57 -9.36
C PRO A 230 -14.11 11.72 -9.77
N ASP A 231 -14.23 12.86 -9.09
CA ASP A 231 -13.35 14.01 -9.29
C ASP A 231 -11.96 13.73 -8.69
N MET A 232 -11.92 13.03 -7.55
CA MET A 232 -10.69 12.69 -6.84
C MET A 232 -10.80 11.31 -6.17
N VAL A 233 -9.71 10.54 -6.19
CA VAL A 233 -9.55 9.31 -5.41
C VAL A 233 -8.31 9.42 -4.53
N VAL A 234 -8.49 9.30 -3.22
CA VAL A 234 -7.40 9.33 -2.23
C VAL A 234 -7.08 7.90 -1.78
N CYS A 235 -5.82 7.51 -1.97
CA CYS A 235 -5.33 6.18 -1.66
C CYS A 235 -4.27 6.27 -0.55
N THR A 236 -4.41 5.45 0.49
CA THR A 236 -3.32 5.26 1.44
C THR A 236 -2.11 4.66 0.72
N ASN A 237 -0.96 5.33 0.83
CA ASN A 237 0.28 4.93 0.20
C ASN A 237 1.25 4.32 1.20
N ALA A 238 1.73 3.13 0.88
CA ALA A 238 2.85 2.46 1.53
C ALA A 238 3.70 1.83 0.41
N GLY A 239 3.52 0.53 0.12
CA GLY A 239 4.21 -0.12 -1.00
C GLY A 239 3.66 0.19 -2.40
N GLY A 240 2.91 1.29 -2.59
CA GLY A 240 2.44 1.77 -3.91
C GLY A 240 1.33 0.97 -4.61
N GLY A 241 1.12 -0.30 -4.29
CA GLY A 241 0.21 -1.17 -5.06
C GLY A 241 -1.25 -0.69 -5.13
N MET A 242 -1.78 -0.06 -4.08
CA MET A 242 -3.13 0.52 -4.11
C MET A 242 -3.22 1.67 -5.12
N VAL A 243 -2.30 2.65 -5.02
CA VAL A 243 -2.23 3.81 -5.92
C VAL A 243 -2.14 3.35 -7.37
N THR A 244 -1.19 2.46 -7.66
CA THR A 244 -0.96 1.94 -9.02
C THR A 244 -2.17 1.20 -9.56
N GLY A 245 -2.72 0.24 -8.81
CA GLY A 245 -3.86 -0.56 -9.27
C GLY A 245 -5.11 0.29 -9.46
N THR A 246 -5.46 1.13 -8.48
CA THR A 246 -6.62 2.02 -8.56
C THR A 246 -6.54 2.96 -9.77
N ALA A 247 -5.39 3.62 -9.98
CA ALA A 247 -5.23 4.53 -11.12
C ALA A 247 -5.36 3.80 -12.46
N ARG A 248 -4.72 2.63 -12.60
CA ARG A 248 -4.82 1.81 -13.83
C ARG A 248 -6.25 1.32 -14.06
N GLY A 249 -6.97 0.95 -12.99
CA GLY A 249 -8.38 0.59 -13.03
C GLY A 249 -9.29 1.71 -13.54
N LEU A 250 -9.10 2.93 -13.01
CA LEU A 250 -9.82 4.13 -13.45
C LEU A 250 -9.55 4.42 -14.93
N MET A 251 -8.29 4.34 -15.37
CA MET A 251 -7.92 4.51 -16.78
C MET A 251 -8.57 3.46 -17.68
N LYS A 252 -8.65 2.20 -17.25
CA LYS A 252 -9.36 1.13 -17.97
C LYS A 252 -10.87 1.38 -18.06
N ALA A 253 -11.46 2.01 -17.05
CA ALA A 253 -12.84 2.47 -17.09
C ALA A 253 -13.05 3.75 -17.93
N GLY A 254 -11.98 4.39 -18.41
CA GLY A 254 -12.03 5.66 -19.14
C GLY A 254 -12.04 6.92 -18.27
N ALA A 255 -11.97 6.78 -16.94
CA ALA A 255 -11.94 7.88 -15.97
C ALA A 255 -10.53 8.49 -15.86
N LYS A 256 -10.01 9.04 -16.96
CA LYS A 256 -8.62 9.54 -17.05
C LYS A 256 -8.40 10.89 -16.38
N GLU A 257 -9.46 11.67 -16.19
CA GLU A 257 -9.39 13.01 -15.59
C GLU A 257 -9.49 12.98 -14.05
N THR A 258 -9.85 11.84 -13.46
CA THR A 258 -9.90 11.64 -12.01
C THR A 258 -8.51 11.87 -11.40
N LYS A 259 -8.44 12.77 -10.40
CA LYS A 259 -7.19 13.02 -9.67
C LYS A 259 -6.88 11.89 -8.69
N ILE A 260 -5.63 11.43 -8.68
CA ILE A 260 -5.13 10.41 -7.76
C ILE A 260 -4.26 11.06 -6.70
N VAL A 261 -4.68 10.98 -5.43
CA VAL A 261 -3.91 11.51 -4.31
C VAL A 261 -3.39 10.35 -3.47
N ALA A 262 -2.07 10.31 -3.25
CA ALA A 262 -1.44 9.40 -2.31
C ALA A 262 -1.41 10.05 -0.92
N ALA A 263 -1.81 9.32 0.12
CA ALA A 263 -1.78 9.80 1.50
C ALA A 263 -0.93 8.88 2.39
N SER A 264 -0.07 9.46 3.24
CA SER A 264 0.66 8.69 4.26
C SER A 264 0.67 9.36 5.62
N ILE A 265 0.75 8.57 6.68
CA ILE A 265 1.12 9.07 8.00
C ILE A 265 2.58 9.53 7.97
N ASP A 266 2.85 10.75 8.41
CA ASP A 266 4.20 11.27 8.55
C ASP A 266 4.91 10.62 9.72
N LEU A 267 5.93 9.81 9.41
CA LEU A 267 6.88 9.26 10.37
C LEU A 267 8.31 9.72 10.07
N THR A 268 8.48 10.90 9.48
CA THR A 268 9.80 11.46 9.15
C THR A 268 10.71 11.44 10.38
N GLY A 269 11.91 10.86 10.21
CA GLY A 269 12.89 10.69 11.29
C GLY A 269 12.87 9.32 11.98
N LEU A 270 11.85 8.49 11.75
CA LEU A 270 11.82 7.10 12.22
C LEU A 270 12.29 6.13 11.13
N HIS A 271 13.17 5.20 11.51
CA HIS A 271 13.65 4.13 10.66
C HIS A 271 12.92 2.83 10.98
N MET A 272 12.16 2.30 10.02
CA MET A 272 11.23 1.20 10.29
C MET A 272 11.91 -0.15 10.58
N ALA A 273 13.11 -0.36 10.04
CA ALA A 273 13.92 -1.54 10.35
C ALA A 273 14.85 -1.33 11.57
N SER A 274 14.74 -0.21 12.28
CA SER A 274 15.49 0.02 13.52
C SER A 274 14.76 -0.63 14.68
N ASP A 275 15.42 -1.57 15.35
CA ASP A 275 14.91 -2.22 16.56
C ASP A 275 14.43 -1.21 17.62
N LYS A 276 15.20 -0.14 17.84
CA LYS A 276 14.88 0.91 18.82
C LYS A 276 13.66 1.75 18.44
N GLN A 277 13.43 1.95 17.15
CA GLN A 277 12.38 2.84 16.66
C GLN A 277 11.13 2.08 16.18
N PHE A 278 11.21 0.75 16.07
CA PHE A 278 10.15 -0.09 15.54
C PHE A 278 8.81 0.13 16.26
N ASN A 279 8.86 0.23 17.59
CA ASN A 279 7.72 0.39 18.49
C ASN A 279 7.40 1.86 18.86
N LEU A 280 8.07 2.83 18.24
CA LEU A 280 7.75 4.26 18.41
C LEU A 280 6.65 4.76 17.45
N LYS A 281 6.19 3.89 16.55
CA LYS A 281 5.00 4.12 15.73
C LYS A 281 3.80 3.41 16.36
N SER A 282 2.62 3.98 16.14
CA SER A 282 1.34 3.48 16.65
C SER A 282 0.41 2.99 15.54
N CYS A 283 0.78 3.21 14.27
CA CYS A 283 0.12 2.68 13.09
C CYS A 283 1.14 1.88 12.27
N THR A 284 0.81 0.65 11.90
CA THR A 284 1.78 -0.27 11.26
C THR A 284 1.80 -0.17 9.73
N THR A 285 0.86 0.55 9.13
CA THR A 285 0.70 0.64 7.68
C THR A 285 0.45 2.08 7.23
N GLY A 286 0.67 2.34 5.94
CA GLY A 286 0.25 3.61 5.32
C GLY A 286 1.09 4.82 5.73
N HIS A 287 2.36 4.64 6.08
CA HIS A 287 3.21 5.72 6.58
C HIS A 287 4.44 5.99 5.68
N THR A 288 5.06 7.15 5.82
CA THR A 288 6.19 7.60 4.97
C THR A 288 7.41 6.68 5.03
N GLY A 289 7.64 5.98 6.14
CA GLY A 289 8.69 4.96 6.28
C GLY A 289 8.60 3.78 5.27
N PHE A 290 7.43 3.56 4.66
CA PHE A 290 7.28 2.69 3.48
C PHE A 290 6.86 3.49 2.25
N GLY A 291 5.96 4.46 2.40
CA GLY A 291 5.41 5.26 1.30
C GLY A 291 6.47 5.92 0.41
N VAL A 292 7.49 6.54 1.02
CA VAL A 292 8.53 7.28 0.28
C VAL A 292 9.60 6.35 -0.31
N PRO A 293 10.15 5.37 0.44
CA PRO A 293 11.09 4.42 -0.15
C PRO A 293 10.53 3.68 -1.36
N TYR A 294 9.31 3.12 -1.26
CA TYR A 294 8.70 2.37 -2.36
C TYR A 294 8.26 3.26 -3.53
N ALA A 295 7.98 4.54 -3.28
CA ALA A 295 7.68 5.48 -4.35
C ALA A 295 8.93 5.93 -5.10
N THR A 296 10.05 6.14 -4.40
CA THR A 296 11.30 6.65 -4.98
C THR A 296 12.26 5.56 -5.44
N ASP A 297 12.05 4.32 -5.00
CA ASP A 297 12.89 3.16 -5.32
C ASP A 297 12.04 1.89 -5.42
N PRO A 298 11.14 1.81 -6.42
CA PRO A 298 10.18 0.72 -6.53
C PRO A 298 10.84 -0.65 -6.78
N ASP A 299 12.08 -0.67 -7.28
CA ASP A 299 12.84 -1.88 -7.65
C ASP A 299 13.87 -2.29 -6.59
N HIS A 300 13.68 -1.86 -5.34
CA HIS A 300 14.56 -2.25 -4.24
C HIS A 300 14.59 -3.79 -4.04
N SER A 301 15.64 -4.26 -3.37
CA SER A 301 16.20 -5.62 -3.26
C SER A 301 15.31 -6.87 -3.47
N ASP A 302 14.01 -6.80 -3.20
CA ASP A 302 13.15 -7.96 -3.10
C ASP A 302 12.29 -8.16 -4.36
N VAL A 303 12.16 -7.15 -5.24
CA VAL A 303 11.40 -7.23 -6.50
C VAL A 303 12.21 -6.61 -7.64
N PRO A 304 12.83 -7.41 -8.54
CA PRO A 304 13.71 -6.88 -9.59
C PRO A 304 13.06 -5.82 -10.49
N ARG A 305 11.78 -6.02 -10.84
CA ARG A 305 10.93 -5.04 -11.52
C ARG A 305 9.54 -5.05 -10.90
N SER A 306 9.33 -4.18 -9.90
CA SER A 306 8.03 -4.07 -9.24
C SER A 306 6.96 -3.60 -10.23
N ALA A 307 5.78 -4.22 -10.19
CA ALA A 307 4.63 -3.73 -10.94
C ALA A 307 3.97 -2.52 -10.26
N ALA A 308 4.24 -2.30 -8.96
CA ALA A 308 3.72 -1.16 -8.20
C ALA A 308 4.57 0.10 -8.47
N ARG A 309 4.11 0.95 -9.39
CA ARG A 309 4.75 2.22 -9.77
C ARG A 309 3.89 3.41 -9.34
N PRO A 310 3.91 3.84 -8.07
CA PRO A 310 2.93 4.83 -7.60
C PRO A 310 3.20 6.24 -8.16
N LEU A 311 4.46 6.65 -8.37
CA LEU A 311 4.80 7.97 -8.96
C LEU A 311 4.35 8.12 -10.41
N ARG A 312 4.23 7.01 -11.15
CA ARG A 312 3.70 6.97 -12.52
C ARG A 312 2.24 7.44 -12.61
N TYR A 313 1.52 7.40 -11.49
CA TYR A 313 0.07 7.58 -11.47
C TYR A 313 -0.44 8.68 -10.53
N MET A 314 0.20 8.93 -9.39
CA MET A 314 -0.28 9.95 -8.44
C MET A 314 -0.10 11.38 -8.97
N ASP A 315 -1.09 12.24 -8.67
CA ASP A 315 -1.05 13.68 -8.94
C ASP A 315 -0.51 14.47 -7.75
N ARG A 316 -0.85 14.04 -6.54
CA ARG A 316 -0.44 14.67 -5.27
C ARG A 316 0.01 13.61 -4.29
N TYR A 317 0.94 13.99 -3.41
CA TYR A 317 1.31 13.19 -2.25
C TYR A 317 1.12 14.05 -1.02
N VAL A 318 0.22 13.65 -0.13
CA VAL A 318 -0.05 14.37 1.11
C VAL A 318 0.32 13.53 2.32
N THR A 319 0.62 14.20 3.43
CA THR A 319 0.84 13.58 4.72
C THR A 319 -0.15 14.04 5.77
N VAL A 320 -0.41 13.18 6.74
CA VAL A 320 -1.22 13.42 7.95
C VAL A 320 -0.46 12.90 9.17
N THR A 321 -0.80 13.34 10.37
CA THR A 321 -0.18 12.84 11.60
C THR A 321 -0.88 11.59 12.12
N GLN A 322 -0.23 10.89 13.07
CA GLN A 322 -0.86 9.76 13.76
C GLN A 322 -2.13 10.20 14.52
N GLY A 323 -2.09 11.38 15.14
CA GLY A 323 -3.22 11.90 15.89
C GLY A 323 -4.43 12.24 15.02
N GLU A 324 -4.19 12.79 13.81
CA GLU A 324 -5.26 13.04 12.82
C GLU A 324 -5.93 11.74 12.37
N VAL A 325 -5.14 10.69 12.10
CA VAL A 325 -5.68 9.38 11.71
C VAL A 325 -6.47 8.72 12.83
N MET A 326 -5.98 8.79 14.07
CA MET A 326 -6.70 8.25 15.23
C MET A 326 -8.02 9.00 15.47
N TYR A 327 -8.00 10.32 15.39
CA TYR A 327 -9.21 11.14 15.49
C TYR A 327 -10.23 10.75 14.41
N MET A 328 -9.78 10.65 13.15
CA MET A 328 -10.66 10.30 12.05
C MET A 328 -11.20 8.87 12.15
N THR A 329 -10.40 7.97 12.74
CA THR A 329 -10.81 6.59 13.02
C THR A 329 -11.99 6.55 13.99
N GLU A 330 -11.90 7.28 15.09
CA GLU A 330 -13.01 7.39 16.05
C GLU A 330 -14.20 8.16 15.46
N ALA A 331 -13.95 9.23 14.69
CA ALA A 331 -15.00 10.02 14.05
C ALA A 331 -15.83 9.19 13.05
N LEU A 332 -15.19 8.33 12.25
CA LEU A 332 -15.89 7.45 11.32
C LEU A 332 -16.83 6.49 12.06
N ALA A 333 -16.36 5.89 13.16
CA ALA A 333 -17.19 5.00 13.98
C ALA A 333 -18.38 5.77 14.61
N ASN A 334 -18.11 6.92 15.22
CA ASN A 334 -19.12 7.68 15.97
C ASN A 334 -20.14 8.41 15.07
N LEU A 335 -19.72 8.88 13.89
CA LEU A 335 -20.57 9.69 13.01
C LEU A 335 -21.24 8.87 11.92
N GLU A 336 -20.58 7.82 11.41
CA GLU A 336 -21.13 7.01 10.31
C GLU A 336 -21.57 5.62 10.76
N GLY A 337 -21.22 5.19 11.98
CA GLY A 337 -21.49 3.83 12.45
C GLY A 337 -20.63 2.78 11.75
N VAL A 338 -19.50 3.18 11.18
CA VAL A 338 -18.61 2.32 10.38
C VAL A 338 -17.28 2.15 11.13
N GLU A 339 -17.08 0.98 11.73
CA GLU A 339 -15.88 0.68 12.52
C GLU A 339 -14.73 0.20 11.60
N ARG A 340 -13.67 1.00 11.47
CA ARG A 340 -12.51 0.76 10.57
C ARG A 340 -11.23 1.28 11.21
N GLY A 341 -10.07 0.91 10.66
CA GLY A 341 -8.78 1.23 11.28
C GLY A 341 -7.84 2.10 10.43
N PRO A 342 -6.63 2.37 10.93
CA PRO A 342 -5.75 3.45 10.47
C PRO A 342 -5.30 3.28 9.02
N ALA A 343 -5.22 2.06 8.51
CA ALA A 343 -4.81 1.78 7.14
C ALA A 343 -5.74 2.45 6.11
N GLY A 344 -7.06 2.31 6.26
CA GLY A 344 -8.05 3.03 5.46
C GLY A 344 -8.20 4.49 5.88
N ASN A 345 -8.17 4.74 7.20
CA ASN A 345 -8.45 6.07 7.75
C ASN A 345 -7.34 7.10 7.51
N THR A 346 -6.15 6.68 7.07
CA THR A 346 -5.10 7.60 6.57
C THR A 346 -5.61 8.38 5.36
N ALA A 347 -6.21 7.71 4.38
CA ALA A 347 -6.83 8.37 3.23
C ALA A 347 -8.03 9.22 3.65
N LEU A 348 -8.83 8.76 4.61
CA LEU A 348 -9.98 9.50 5.12
C LEU A 348 -9.57 10.79 5.84
N ALA A 349 -8.52 10.74 6.67
CA ALA A 349 -7.99 11.92 7.36
C ALA A 349 -7.53 12.99 6.37
N ALA A 350 -6.82 12.58 5.30
CA ALA A 350 -6.45 13.47 4.22
C ALA A 350 -7.67 13.98 3.44
N ALA A 351 -8.61 13.10 3.11
CA ALA A 351 -9.84 13.44 2.39
C ALA A 351 -10.69 14.47 3.13
N PHE A 352 -10.70 14.44 4.47
CA PHE A 352 -11.45 15.39 5.27
C PHE A 352 -11.04 16.85 5.00
N SER A 353 -9.74 17.13 4.84
CA SER A 353 -9.26 18.45 4.46
C SER A 353 -9.32 18.69 2.94
N LEU A 354 -9.00 17.68 2.12
CA LEU A 354 -9.02 17.81 0.65
C LEU A 354 -10.42 18.09 0.10
N ALA A 355 -11.47 17.53 0.71
CA ALA A 355 -12.86 17.80 0.31
C ALA A 355 -13.23 19.29 0.42
N GLN A 356 -12.56 20.04 1.31
CA GLN A 356 -12.78 21.49 1.50
C GLN A 356 -12.24 22.32 0.32
N GLU A 357 -11.33 21.74 -0.49
CA GLU A 357 -10.75 22.37 -1.68
C GLU A 357 -11.62 22.20 -2.94
N LEU A 358 -12.60 21.29 -2.89
CA LEU A 358 -13.41 20.89 -4.03
C LEU A 358 -14.85 21.47 -3.94
N PRO A 359 -15.52 21.71 -5.08
CA PRO A 359 -16.93 22.10 -5.13
C PRO A 359 -17.84 21.13 -4.37
N GLU A 360 -18.96 21.61 -3.83
CA GLU A 360 -19.88 20.79 -3.01
C GLU A 360 -20.43 19.55 -3.73
N ASP A 361 -20.60 19.61 -5.05
CA ASP A 361 -21.10 18.51 -5.88
C ASP A 361 -20.00 17.55 -6.36
N ALA A 362 -18.72 17.85 -6.07
CA ALA A 362 -17.61 16.98 -6.41
C ALA A 362 -17.66 15.67 -5.61
N ILE A 363 -17.15 14.61 -6.23
CA ILE A 363 -17.09 13.25 -5.68
C ILE A 363 -15.64 12.94 -5.34
N LEU A 364 -15.35 12.84 -4.04
CA LEU A 364 -14.07 12.38 -3.52
C LEU A 364 -14.24 10.97 -2.94
N VAL A 365 -13.51 9.99 -3.47
CA VAL A 365 -13.56 8.60 -2.99
C VAL A 365 -12.28 8.24 -2.23
N ILE A 366 -12.41 7.62 -1.06
CA ILE A 366 -11.33 6.97 -0.34
C ILE A 366 -11.46 5.46 -0.46
N SER A 367 -10.34 4.74 -0.46
CA SER A 367 -10.36 3.29 -0.26
C SER A 367 -10.27 3.02 1.25
N GLU A 368 -11.35 2.52 1.82
CA GLU A 368 -11.37 2.11 3.21
C GLU A 368 -10.89 0.66 3.29
N THR A 369 -9.95 0.37 4.20
CA THR A 369 -9.42 -0.97 4.41
C THR A 369 -8.85 -1.14 5.82
N GLU A 370 -9.39 -2.03 6.66
CA GLU A 370 -8.69 -2.60 7.83
C GLU A 370 -9.51 -3.74 8.46
N TYR A 371 -8.85 -4.79 8.95
CA TYR A 371 -9.52 -5.90 9.64
C TYR A 371 -9.21 -6.00 11.13
N THR A 372 -8.07 -5.47 11.58
CA THR A 372 -7.64 -5.56 12.99
C THR A 372 -8.57 -4.80 13.92
N GLY A 373 -9.06 -5.46 14.97
CA GLY A 373 -9.82 -4.84 16.05
C GLY A 373 -8.96 -3.89 16.88
N ALA A 374 -7.68 -4.20 17.07
CA ALA A 374 -6.72 -3.29 17.64
C ALA A 374 -6.60 -2.05 16.76
N GLY A 375 -6.46 -2.15 15.43
CA GLY A 375 -6.42 -0.97 14.57
C GLY A 375 -7.72 -0.15 14.60
N LYS A 376 -8.87 -0.81 14.71
CA LYS A 376 -10.19 -0.16 14.73
C LYS A 376 -10.50 0.62 16.01
N HIS A 377 -9.99 0.16 17.13
CA HIS A 377 -10.15 0.83 18.42
C HIS A 377 -8.86 1.56 18.75
N VAL A 378 -8.83 2.89 18.81
CA VAL A 378 -7.57 3.63 19.01
C VAL A 378 -6.89 3.40 20.37
N GLN A 379 -7.61 2.88 21.36
CA GLN A 379 -7.16 2.81 22.75
C GLN A 379 -5.96 1.88 23.00
N PRO A 380 -5.86 0.66 22.42
CA PRO A 380 -4.68 -0.18 22.56
C PRO A 380 -3.42 0.46 21.97
N GLN A 381 -3.53 1.20 20.86
CA GLN A 381 -2.40 1.89 20.22
C GLN A 381 -1.95 3.07 21.07
N LEU A 382 -2.88 3.87 21.57
CA LEU A 382 -2.56 4.99 22.46
C LEU A 382 -1.97 4.51 23.78
N SER A 383 -2.46 3.39 24.33
CA SER A 383 -1.91 2.81 25.55
C SER A 383 -0.48 2.30 25.31
N PHE A 384 -0.28 1.56 24.21
CA PHE A 384 1.04 1.09 23.79
C PHE A 384 2.02 2.23 23.55
N ALA A 385 1.58 3.33 22.91
CA ALA A 385 2.40 4.51 22.69
C ALA A 385 2.85 5.14 24.02
N ARG A 386 1.92 5.29 24.98
CA ARG A 386 2.22 5.82 26.31
C ARG A 386 3.24 4.95 27.05
N ASP A 387 3.10 3.63 26.97
CA ASP A 387 4.03 2.67 27.58
C ASP A 387 5.43 2.75 26.94
N ASN A 388 5.53 3.17 25.68
CA ASN A 388 6.78 3.45 24.98
C ASN A 388 7.29 4.89 25.17
N GLY A 389 6.71 5.67 26.09
CA GLY A 389 7.16 7.01 26.45
C GLY A 389 6.72 8.12 25.48
N ILE A 390 5.71 7.86 24.65
CA ILE A 390 5.12 8.86 23.75
C ILE A 390 4.16 9.76 24.54
N ASP A 391 4.36 11.08 24.46
CA ASP A 391 3.42 12.07 25.02
C ASP A 391 2.12 12.10 24.20
N ILE A 392 0.97 12.01 24.86
CA ILE A 392 -0.34 11.97 24.20
C ILE A 392 -1.21 13.07 24.77
N ARG A 393 -1.64 13.99 23.90
CA ARG A 393 -2.48 15.12 24.29
C ARG A 393 -3.36 15.60 23.15
N PHE A 394 -4.39 16.37 23.48
CA PHE A 394 -5.15 17.13 22.51
C PHE A 394 -4.44 18.46 22.21
N GLY A 395 -4.45 18.91 20.95
CA GLY A 395 -3.76 20.13 20.55
C GLY A 395 -3.79 20.40 19.05
N ASP A 396 -2.75 21.10 18.58
CA ASP A 396 -2.51 21.35 17.16
C ASP A 396 -1.58 20.27 16.58
N PRO A 397 -2.04 19.43 15.63
CA PRO A 397 -1.22 18.44 14.95
C PRO A 397 0.03 19.00 14.27
N ALA A 398 0.11 20.30 14.01
CA ALA A 398 1.33 20.93 13.50
C ALA A 398 2.53 20.79 14.45
N GLU A 399 2.28 20.59 15.75
CA GLU A 399 3.30 20.37 16.78
C GLU A 399 3.74 18.90 16.91
N ASP A 400 3.13 17.98 16.13
CA ASP A 400 3.40 16.55 16.19
C ASP A 400 4.86 16.23 15.80
N LYS A 401 5.48 15.34 16.57
CA LYS A 401 6.86 14.90 16.40
C LYS A 401 6.89 13.37 16.43
N PRO A 402 7.09 12.70 15.28
CA PRO A 402 7.12 11.24 15.20
C PRO A 402 8.06 10.60 16.22
N GLY A 403 7.53 9.64 16.98
CA GLY A 403 8.26 8.92 18.02
C GLY A 403 8.55 9.73 19.30
N VAL A 404 7.95 10.91 19.46
CA VAL A 404 8.05 11.73 20.67
C VAL A 404 6.66 12.00 21.25
N ASN A 405 5.70 12.40 20.40
CA ASN A 405 4.34 12.67 20.83
C ASN A 405 3.31 12.23 19.77
N ILE A 406 2.05 12.16 20.19
CA ILE A 406 0.87 12.03 19.33
C ILE A 406 -0.09 13.13 19.75
N ILE A 407 -0.35 14.06 18.83
CA ILE A 407 -1.25 15.19 19.10
C ILE A 407 -2.59 14.94 18.43
N LEU A 408 -3.59 14.58 19.24
CA LEU A 408 -4.96 14.45 18.80
C LEU A 408 -5.51 15.86 18.47
N PRO A 409 -6.10 16.09 17.29
CA PRO A 409 -6.75 17.35 16.97
C PRO A 409 -7.75 17.73 18.07
N LYS A 410 -7.63 18.96 18.59
CA LYS A 410 -8.55 19.45 19.64
C LYS A 410 -10.00 19.60 19.15
N ASP A 411 -10.17 19.85 17.86
CA ASP A 411 -11.43 19.87 17.14
C ASP A 411 -11.17 19.65 15.64
N PRO A 412 -12.20 19.36 14.81
CA PRO A 412 -12.00 19.01 13.41
C PRO A 412 -11.36 20.10 12.54
N SER A 413 -11.36 21.39 12.95
CA SER A 413 -10.73 22.46 12.17
C SER A 413 -9.21 22.32 12.05
N PHE A 414 -8.60 21.55 12.97
CA PHE A 414 -7.17 21.29 13.03
C PHE A 414 -6.70 20.15 12.12
N ILE A 415 -7.63 19.42 11.50
CA ILE A 415 -7.28 18.34 10.57
C ILE A 415 -6.93 18.96 9.23
N LYS A 416 -5.64 18.91 8.87
CA LYS A 416 -5.08 19.51 7.66
C LYS A 416 -3.95 18.64 7.15
N CYS A 417 -4.19 17.93 6.04
CA CYS A 417 -3.11 17.25 5.35
C CYS A 417 -2.06 18.26 4.85
N LYS A 418 -0.79 17.84 4.87
CA LYS A 418 0.34 18.63 4.37
C LYS A 418 0.74 18.12 3.00
N GLU A 419 1.00 19.03 2.07
CA GLU A 419 1.59 18.66 0.77
C GLU A 419 3.03 18.22 0.95
N ALA A 420 3.37 17.07 0.39
CA ALA A 420 4.75 16.67 0.20
C ALA A 420 5.30 17.24 -1.11
N ASP A 421 6.59 17.52 -1.13
CA ASP A 421 7.29 17.89 -2.36
C ASP A 421 7.44 16.66 -3.26
N ILE A 422 6.44 16.43 -4.11
CA ILE A 422 6.42 15.30 -5.02
C ILE A 422 7.54 15.39 -6.08
N ASP A 423 7.95 16.60 -6.46
CA ASP A 423 9.04 16.79 -7.43
C ASP A 423 10.38 16.36 -6.84
N ARG A 424 10.59 16.56 -5.54
CA ARG A 424 11.72 15.94 -4.83
C ARG A 424 11.67 14.42 -4.88
N PHE A 425 10.50 13.80 -4.81
CA PHE A 425 10.38 12.33 -4.92
C PHE A 425 10.67 11.85 -6.35
N ARG A 426 10.14 12.53 -7.36
CA ARG A 426 10.42 12.28 -8.78
C ARG A 426 11.90 12.40 -9.08
N ALA A 427 12.53 13.47 -8.60
CA ALA A 427 13.97 13.67 -8.72
C ALA A 427 14.74 12.53 -8.03
N SER A 428 14.35 12.16 -6.80
CA SER A 428 14.98 11.05 -6.10
C SER A 428 14.88 9.72 -6.86
N LEU A 429 13.75 9.44 -7.52
CA LEU A 429 13.60 8.23 -8.35
C LEU A 429 14.58 8.25 -9.52
N ILE A 430 14.65 9.36 -10.26
CA ILE A 430 15.58 9.51 -11.39
C ILE A 430 17.02 9.29 -10.92
N LYS A 431 17.42 9.96 -9.83
CA LYS A 431 18.79 9.84 -9.29
C LYS A 431 19.13 8.41 -8.87
N LYS A 432 18.20 7.72 -8.21
CA LYS A 432 18.40 6.31 -7.81
C LYS A 432 18.46 5.37 -9.01
N ALA A 433 17.62 5.58 -10.02
CA ALA A 433 17.62 4.79 -11.25
C ALA A 433 18.95 4.93 -12.02
N CYS A 434 19.45 6.16 -12.22
CA CYS A 434 20.76 6.39 -12.84
C CYS A 434 21.88 5.70 -12.06
N LYS A 435 21.87 5.82 -10.72
CA LYS A 435 22.88 5.19 -9.86
C LYS A 435 22.82 3.66 -9.90
N ALA A 436 21.62 3.07 -9.82
CA ALA A 436 21.43 1.62 -9.80
C ALA A 436 21.89 0.95 -11.10
N HIS A 437 21.73 1.64 -12.23
CA HIS A 437 22.15 1.15 -13.55
C HIS A 437 23.53 1.63 -13.99
N ASN A 438 24.23 2.43 -13.18
CA ASN A 438 25.52 3.04 -13.51
C ASN A 438 25.50 3.80 -14.85
N VAL A 439 24.45 4.60 -15.07
CA VAL A 439 24.22 5.36 -16.29
C VAL A 439 24.46 6.84 -16.02
N GLU A 440 25.51 7.39 -16.61
CA GLU A 440 25.83 8.83 -16.57
C GLU A 440 25.08 9.61 -17.67
N GLU A 441 24.92 9.01 -18.85
CA GLU A 441 24.19 9.57 -19.99
C GLU A 441 23.04 8.64 -20.39
N PRO A 442 21.81 8.90 -19.92
CA PRO A 442 20.65 8.08 -20.28
C PRO A 442 20.29 8.18 -21.76
N THR A 443 19.89 7.06 -22.36
CA THR A 443 19.40 7.02 -23.74
C THR A 443 18.07 7.77 -23.90
N GLU A 444 17.65 8.06 -25.13
CA GLU A 444 16.34 8.67 -25.38
C GLU A 444 15.19 7.84 -24.79
N ALA A 445 15.27 6.51 -24.92
CA ALA A 445 14.31 5.59 -24.33
C ALA A 445 14.30 5.64 -22.79
N ASP A 446 15.46 5.83 -22.14
CA ASP A 446 15.55 6.02 -20.69
C ASP A 446 14.88 7.32 -20.25
N LEU A 447 15.10 8.40 -20.99
CA LEU A 447 14.49 9.71 -20.71
C LEU A 447 12.97 9.66 -20.85
N GLU A 448 12.46 9.04 -21.91
CA GLU A 448 11.02 8.83 -22.11
C GLU A 448 10.42 7.95 -21.03
N PHE A 449 11.07 6.83 -20.71
CA PHE A 449 10.64 5.94 -19.63
C PHE A 449 10.55 6.69 -18.30
N LEU A 450 11.60 7.41 -17.91
CA LEU A 450 11.64 8.16 -16.64
C LEU A 450 10.61 9.30 -16.60
N ALA A 451 10.29 9.92 -17.74
CA ALA A 451 9.25 10.94 -17.83
C ALA A 451 7.87 10.35 -17.54
N VAL A 452 7.57 9.19 -18.10
CA VAL A 452 6.31 8.47 -17.81
C VAL A 452 6.31 7.96 -16.36
N GLU A 453 7.42 7.37 -15.91
CA GLU A 453 7.57 6.77 -14.59
C GLU A 453 7.40 7.78 -13.45
N THR A 454 7.77 9.04 -13.69
CA THR A 454 7.59 10.13 -12.74
C THR A 454 6.33 10.97 -12.99
N LYS A 455 5.50 10.61 -13.98
CA LYS A 455 4.34 11.41 -14.41
C LYS A 455 4.72 12.88 -14.65
N SER A 456 5.82 13.10 -15.36
CA SER A 456 6.39 14.41 -15.67
C SER A 456 6.64 14.55 -17.18
N ASN A 457 7.76 15.14 -17.60
CA ASN A 457 8.17 15.28 -18.99
C ASN A 457 9.70 15.11 -19.13
N VAL A 458 10.17 14.88 -20.35
CA VAL A 458 11.59 14.66 -20.65
C VAL A 458 12.47 15.84 -20.21
N GLU A 459 11.95 17.06 -20.28
CA GLU A 459 12.68 18.26 -19.88
C GLU A 459 12.96 18.27 -18.37
N PHE A 460 11.97 17.92 -17.55
CA PHE A 460 12.15 17.73 -16.10
C PHE A 460 13.22 16.68 -15.82
N VAL A 461 13.18 15.54 -16.50
CA VAL A 461 14.15 14.45 -16.32
C VAL A 461 15.57 14.92 -16.65
N LYS A 462 15.76 15.60 -17.79
CA LYS A 462 17.05 16.18 -18.20
C LYS A 462 17.58 17.17 -17.16
N ASN A 463 16.71 18.04 -16.64
CA ASN A 463 17.09 19.01 -15.61
C ASN A 463 17.52 18.33 -14.30
N VAL A 464 16.87 17.25 -13.89
CA VAL A 464 17.30 16.48 -12.71
C VAL A 464 18.68 15.83 -12.95
N ILE A 465 18.89 15.23 -14.12
CA ILE A 465 20.15 14.56 -14.48
C ILE A 465 21.31 15.55 -14.57
N ALA A 466 21.08 16.74 -15.14
CA ALA A 466 22.11 17.79 -15.21
C ALA A 466 22.57 18.30 -13.84
N ASN A 467 21.77 18.07 -12.78
CA ASN A 467 22.03 18.44 -11.39
C ASN A 467 22.40 17.21 -10.52
N LEU A 468 22.91 16.13 -11.13
CA LEU A 468 23.32 14.91 -10.42
C LEU A 468 24.64 15.07 -9.66
#